data_AF-Q4TCQ0-F1
#
_entry.id   AF-Q4TCQ0-F1
#
_cell.length_a   1.000
_cell.length_b   1.000
_cell.length_c   1.000
_cell.angle_alpha   90.00
_cell.angle_beta   90.00
_cell.angle_gamma   90.00
#
_symmetry.space_group_name_H-M   'P 1'
#
loop_
_entity.id
_entity.type
_entity.pdbx_description
1 polymer ?
#
loop_
_entity_poly.entity_id
_entity_poly.type
_entity_poly.pdbx_seq_one_letter_code
_entity_poly.pdbx_strand_id
1 'polypeptide(L)'
;VSHFAIGQSDIRGLRLTTFVYCKPAPYLAQGNTGLYKCMRWNVDLPGNQAEATNTLFSYFLCYEETRHPAKEAIPLGLDVGGEAVRKWSIGLWRHSEPQTTTDDVVDWLLCPVPSASFKKMLLLDEEPSSWYATDLLVQLLQPFGGNES
;
A
#
# COMPACT_ATOMS: atom_id res chain seq x y z
N VAL A 1 -4.19 12.74 -18.75
CA VAL A 1 -4.28 13.35 -17.39
C VAL A 1 -3.56 12.41 -16.44
N SER A 2 -2.60 12.89 -15.64
CA SER A 2 -1.94 12.01 -14.65
C SER A 2 -2.96 11.62 -13.57
N HIS A 3 -3.04 10.33 -13.25
CA HIS A 3 -3.97 9.79 -12.26
C HIS A 3 -3.38 9.73 -10.86
N PHE A 4 -2.25 10.42 -10.63
CA PHE A 4 -1.54 10.46 -9.36
C PHE A 4 -0.59 11.65 -9.24
N ALA A 5 -0.27 12.03 -8.00
CA ALA A 5 0.80 12.95 -7.65
C ALA A 5 2.07 12.18 -7.21
N ILE A 6 3.25 12.68 -7.57
CA ILE A 6 4.54 12.09 -7.19
C ILE A 6 5.36 13.12 -6.42
N GLY A 7 6.00 12.69 -5.34
CA GLY A 7 6.98 13.48 -4.61
C GLY A 7 8.13 12.61 -4.13
N GLN A 8 9.31 13.21 -3.94
CA GLN A 8 10.45 12.53 -3.32
C GLN A 8 10.96 13.37 -2.15
N SER A 9 11.33 12.71 -1.07
CA SER A 9 11.83 13.35 0.14
C SER A 9 12.86 12.46 0.83
N ASP A 10 13.94 13.05 1.30
CA ASP A 10 14.90 12.41 2.19
C ASP A 10 14.52 12.70 3.64
N ILE A 11 14.15 11.66 4.38
CA ILE A 11 13.68 11.78 5.77
C ILE A 11 14.49 10.80 6.62
N ARG A 12 15.31 11.34 7.54
CA ARG A 12 16.11 10.55 8.50
C ARG A 12 17.02 9.50 7.84
N GLY A 13 17.64 9.86 6.72
CA GLY A 13 18.52 8.96 5.96
C GLY A 13 17.80 7.96 5.06
N LEU A 14 16.47 7.94 5.07
CA LEU A 14 15.66 7.16 4.14
C LEU A 14 15.27 8.05 2.95
N ARG A 15 15.41 7.55 1.73
CA ARG A 15 14.84 8.20 0.54
C ARG A 15 13.46 7.62 0.29
N LEU A 16 12.44 8.47 0.37
CA LEU A 16 11.05 8.10 0.14
C LEU A 16 10.59 8.67 -1.19
N THR A 17 10.15 7.81 -2.10
CA THR A 17 9.40 8.21 -3.30
C THR A 17 7.92 7.90 -3.10
N THR A 18 7.10 8.93 -3.14
CA THR A 18 5.69 8.91 -2.78
C THR A 18 4.81 9.02 -4.02
N PHE A 19 3.76 8.21 -4.11
CA PHE A 19 2.77 8.20 -5.17
C PHE A 19 1.37 8.26 -4.56
N VAL A 20 0.60 9.32 -4.80
CA VAL A 20 -0.77 9.50 -4.30
C VAL A 20 -1.75 9.32 -5.43
N TYR A 21 -2.63 8.32 -5.37
CA TYR A 21 -3.58 8.03 -6.44
C TYR A 21 -4.79 8.97 -6.38
N CYS A 22 -5.19 9.55 -7.52
CA CYS A 22 -6.39 10.40 -7.61
C CYS A 22 -7.70 9.60 -7.56
N LYS A 23 -7.63 8.29 -7.81
CA LYS A 23 -8.74 7.34 -7.66
C LYS A 23 -8.20 6.06 -7.02
N PRO A 24 -8.92 5.46 -6.05
CA PRO A 24 -8.47 4.23 -5.43
C PRO A 24 -8.34 3.11 -6.46
N ALA A 25 -7.17 2.46 -6.49
CA ALA A 25 -6.89 1.38 -7.43
C ALA A 25 -7.06 0.01 -6.74
N PRO A 26 -7.71 -0.99 -7.37
CA PRO A 26 -7.84 -2.31 -6.78
C PRO A 26 -6.45 -2.90 -6.45
N TYR A 27 -6.36 -3.58 -5.30
CA TYR A 27 -5.11 -4.09 -4.78
C TYR A 27 -4.47 -5.12 -5.73
N LEU A 28 -5.24 -6.09 -6.23
CA LEU A 28 -4.84 -7.05 -7.27
C LEU A 28 -5.54 -6.73 -8.60
N ALA A 29 -4.89 -7.11 -9.71
CA ALA A 29 -5.45 -6.97 -11.06
C ALA A 29 -6.60 -7.93 -11.34
N GLN A 30 -6.64 -9.09 -10.66
CA GLN A 30 -7.73 -10.06 -10.73
C GLN A 30 -8.43 -10.18 -9.37
N GLY A 31 -9.77 -10.11 -9.42
CA GLY A 31 -10.63 -10.27 -8.26
C GLY A 31 -10.90 -8.97 -7.51
N ASN A 32 -12.14 -8.80 -7.04
CA ASN A 32 -12.47 -7.75 -6.10
C ASN A 32 -12.12 -8.23 -4.69
N THR A 33 -10.93 -7.86 -4.21
CA THR A 33 -10.51 -8.16 -2.83
C THR A 33 -11.15 -7.23 -1.80
N GLY A 34 -11.89 -6.21 -2.24
CA GLY A 34 -12.41 -5.14 -1.38
C GLY A 34 -11.33 -4.20 -0.83
N LEU A 35 -10.06 -4.43 -1.20
CA LEU A 35 -8.89 -3.65 -0.77
C LEU A 35 -8.47 -2.70 -1.90
N TYR A 36 -8.41 -1.41 -1.60
CA TYR A 36 -8.10 -0.37 -2.56
C TYR A 36 -6.88 0.44 -2.13
N LYS A 37 -5.95 0.67 -3.06
CA LYS A 37 -4.70 1.43 -2.86
C LYS A 37 -4.97 2.92 -3.07
N CYS A 38 -4.59 3.73 -2.09
CA CYS A 38 -4.70 5.19 -2.13
C CYS A 38 -3.36 5.90 -2.20
N MET A 39 -2.31 5.29 -1.65
CA MET A 39 -0.95 5.84 -1.67
C MET A 39 0.08 4.72 -1.72
N ARG A 40 1.22 4.96 -2.36
CA ARG A 40 2.40 4.09 -2.36
C ARG A 40 3.62 4.87 -1.92
N TRP A 41 4.45 4.26 -1.09
CA TRP A 41 5.81 4.72 -0.81
C TRP A 41 6.80 3.67 -1.25
N ASN A 42 7.82 4.11 -1.97
CA ASN A 42 9.02 3.35 -2.21
C ASN A 42 10.09 3.89 -1.27
N VAL A 43 10.63 3.03 -0.41
CA VAL A 43 11.64 3.39 0.59
C VAL A 43 12.96 2.77 0.18
N ASP A 44 13.95 3.61 -0.11
CA ASP A 44 15.33 3.18 -0.24
C ASP A 44 16.01 3.27 1.13
N LEU A 45 16.53 2.13 1.61
CA LEU A 45 17.41 2.13 2.78
C LEU A 45 18.82 2.59 2.38
N PRO A 46 19.53 3.32 3.25
CA PRO A 46 20.93 3.65 3.03
C PRO A 46 21.77 2.37 3.17
N GLY A 47 22.01 1.68 2.06
CA GLY A 47 22.97 0.58 2.00
C GLY A 47 24.41 1.11 1.93
N ASN A 48 25.35 0.44 2.60
CA ASN A 48 26.76 0.61 2.32
C ASN A 48 26.99 0.36 0.82
N GLN A 49 27.63 1.31 0.12
CA GLN A 49 27.85 1.31 -1.33
C GLN A 49 28.57 0.07 -1.89
N ALA A 50 28.98 -0.89 -1.05
CA ALA A 50 29.73 -2.08 -1.43
C ALA A 50 28.85 -3.23 -1.96
N GLU A 51 27.56 -3.27 -1.65
CA GLU A 51 26.64 -4.32 -2.14
C GLU A 51 25.37 -3.65 -2.67
N ALA A 52 25.39 -3.31 -3.97
CA ALA A 52 24.30 -2.65 -4.67
C ALA A 52 23.10 -3.58 -4.93
N THR A 53 22.61 -4.26 -3.90
CA THR A 53 21.22 -4.74 -3.88
C THR A 53 20.39 -3.59 -3.32
N ASN A 54 19.96 -2.70 -4.21
CA ASN A 54 19.09 -1.58 -3.91
C ASN A 54 17.79 -2.13 -3.26
N THR A 55 17.77 -2.25 -1.93
CA THR A 55 16.71 -2.97 -1.22
C THR A 55 15.51 -2.03 -1.11
N LEU A 56 14.73 -2.01 -2.18
CA LEU A 56 13.55 -1.17 -2.32
C LEU A 56 12.36 -1.82 -1.60
N PHE A 57 11.87 -1.19 -0.54
CA PHE A 57 10.64 -1.63 0.11
C PHE A 57 9.46 -0.80 -0.38
N SER A 58 8.42 -1.48 -0.87
CA SER A 58 7.17 -0.84 -1.29
C SER A 58 6.13 -0.94 -0.17
N TYR A 59 5.64 0.20 0.30
CA TYR A 59 4.55 0.32 1.27
C TYR A 59 3.33 0.95 0.62
N PHE A 60 2.14 0.61 1.12
CA PHE A 60 0.89 1.16 0.61
C PHE A 60 -0.03 1.59 1.74
N LEU A 61 -0.76 2.68 1.49
CA LEU A 61 -1.99 3.03 2.21
C LEU A 61 -3.14 2.43 1.44
N CYS A 62 -3.92 1.60 2.12
CA CYS A 62 -5.10 0.95 1.56
C CYS A 62 -6.32 1.19 2.45
N TYR A 63 -7.50 1.15 1.85
CA TYR A 63 -8.74 0.97 2.61
C TYR A 63 -9.47 -0.31 2.20
N GLU A 64 -10.21 -0.87 3.15
CA GLU A 64 -11.19 -1.94 2.93
C GLU A 64 -12.59 -1.37 3.09
N GLU A 65 -13.45 -1.62 2.10
CA GLU A 65 -14.86 -1.20 2.17
C GLU A 65 -15.73 -2.38 2.58
N THR A 66 -16.18 -2.39 3.83
CA THR A 66 -17.16 -3.36 4.30
C THR A 66 -18.55 -2.76 4.21
N ARG A 67 -19.40 -3.32 3.35
CA ARG A 67 -20.82 -2.96 3.32
C ARG A 67 -21.51 -3.65 4.48
N HIS A 68 -22.08 -2.88 5.40
CA HIS A 68 -23.02 -3.46 6.36
C HIS A 68 -24.30 -3.89 5.62
N PRO A 69 -24.82 -5.10 5.87
CA PRO A 69 -26.16 -5.43 5.39
C PRO A 69 -27.13 -4.43 6.01
N ALA A 70 -27.97 -3.81 5.18
CA ALA A 70 -28.91 -2.79 5.62
C ALA A 70 -29.71 -3.30 6.83
N LYS A 71 -29.70 -2.55 7.93
CA LYS A 71 -30.67 -2.76 9.01
C LYS A 71 -32.04 -2.39 8.42
N GLU A 72 -32.83 -3.42 8.16
CA GLU A 72 -34.25 -3.40 7.75
C GLU A 72 -34.60 -2.42 6.62
N ALA A 73 -34.90 -2.98 5.45
CA ALA A 73 -35.49 -2.24 4.34
C ALA A 73 -36.77 -1.52 4.81
N ILE A 74 -36.73 -0.19 4.86
CA ILE A 74 -37.95 0.62 4.92
C ILE A 74 -38.71 0.37 3.61
N PRO A 75 -40.02 0.05 3.64
CA PRO A 75 -40.80 -0.33 2.47
C PRO A 75 -41.16 0.87 1.57
N LEU A 76 -40.20 1.74 1.30
CA LEU A 76 -40.34 2.93 0.46
C LEU A 76 -39.37 2.96 -0.74
N GLY A 77 -38.74 1.83 -1.07
CA GLY A 77 -38.06 1.64 -2.37
C GLY A 77 -36.90 2.59 -2.67
N LEU A 78 -36.45 3.37 -1.68
CA LEU A 78 -35.20 4.11 -1.76
C LEU A 78 -34.12 3.20 -1.21
N ASP A 79 -33.24 2.70 -2.09
CA ASP A 79 -32.00 2.04 -1.71
C ASP A 79 -31.13 3.07 -0.98
N VAL A 80 -31.38 3.24 0.32
CA VAL A 80 -30.46 3.95 1.21
C VAL A 80 -29.30 2.98 1.41
N GLY A 81 -28.39 2.98 0.43
CA GLY A 81 -27.21 2.12 0.40
C GLY A 81 -26.56 2.12 1.78
N GLY A 82 -26.45 0.91 2.36
CA GLY A 82 -25.96 0.74 3.72
C GLY A 82 -24.65 1.50 3.94
N GLU A 83 -24.48 2.07 5.13
CA GLU A 83 -23.30 2.84 5.51
C GLU A 83 -22.03 2.01 5.25
N ALA A 84 -21.30 2.38 4.20
CA ALA A 84 -20.08 1.71 3.82
C ALA A 84 -18.97 2.19 4.76
N VAL A 85 -18.61 1.34 5.73
CA VAL A 85 -17.53 1.65 6.66
C VAL A 85 -16.22 1.30 5.99
N ARG A 86 -15.34 2.31 5.89
CA ARG A 86 -13.99 2.16 5.36
C ARG A 86 -13.02 1.97 6.51
N LYS A 87 -12.24 0.89 6.46
CA LYS A 87 -11.13 0.66 7.39
C LYS A 87 -9.83 0.94 6.68
N TRP A 88 -8.99 1.77 7.26
CA TRP A 88 -7.74 2.21 6.65
C TRP A 88 -6.56 1.43 7.20
N SER A 89 -5.55 1.21 6.37
CA SER A 89 -4.36 0.45 6.77
C SER A 89 -3.11 0.86 6.00
N ILE A 90 -1.99 0.95 6.72
CA ILE A 90 -0.66 1.04 6.12
C ILE A 90 -0.02 -0.33 6.21
N GLY A 91 0.56 -0.80 5.11
CA GLY A 91 1.18 -2.12 5.06
C GLY A 91 2.31 -2.24 4.05
N LEU A 92 3.13 -3.26 4.27
CA LEU A 92 4.22 -3.64 3.38
C LEU A 92 3.69 -4.53 2.25
N TRP A 93 4.08 -4.21 1.03
CA TRP A 93 3.85 -5.05 -0.14
C TRP A 93 5.00 -6.05 -0.27
N ARG A 94 4.67 -7.35 -0.21
CA ARG A 94 5.61 -8.43 -0.48
C ARG A 94 5.19 -9.18 -1.73
N HIS A 95 6.04 -9.11 -2.76
CA HIS A 95 5.91 -9.99 -3.92
C HIS A 95 6.00 -11.44 -3.46
N SER A 96 5.05 -12.26 -3.89
CA SER A 96 4.95 -13.67 -3.52
C SER A 96 5.17 -14.57 -4.73
N GLU A 97 4.81 -14.11 -5.93
CA GLU A 97 5.07 -14.79 -7.19
C GLU A 97 5.54 -13.79 -8.27
N PRO A 98 6.30 -14.26 -9.27
CA PRO A 98 6.72 -15.66 -9.43
C PRO A 98 7.83 -16.03 -8.42
N GLN A 99 7.73 -17.24 -7.83
CA GLN A 99 8.79 -17.84 -6.99
C GLN A 99 9.87 -18.37 -7.94
N THR A 100 10.60 -17.45 -8.57
CA THR A 100 11.57 -17.83 -9.57
C THR A 100 12.85 -18.22 -8.85
N THR A 101 13.20 -19.49 -8.93
CA THR A 101 14.51 -19.99 -8.46
C THR A 101 15.67 -19.35 -9.25
N THR A 102 15.35 -18.72 -10.37
CA THR A 102 16.19 -17.96 -11.28
C THR A 102 15.60 -16.56 -11.39
N ASP A 103 16.35 -15.49 -11.15
CA ASP A 103 15.87 -14.10 -11.30
C ASP A 103 15.69 -13.73 -12.80
N ASP A 104 14.98 -14.57 -13.56
CA ASP A 104 14.79 -14.48 -14.99
C ASP A 104 13.53 -13.64 -15.29
N VAL A 105 13.72 -12.61 -16.11
CA VAL A 105 12.66 -11.73 -16.61
C VAL A 105 11.57 -12.50 -17.35
N VAL A 106 11.91 -13.67 -17.93
CA VAL A 106 10.96 -14.51 -18.66
C VAL A 106 9.84 -15.02 -17.77
N ASP A 107 10.15 -15.42 -16.52
CA ASP A 107 9.14 -15.91 -15.59
C ASP A 107 8.13 -14.81 -15.20
N TRP A 108 8.58 -13.55 -15.11
CA TRP A 108 7.72 -12.40 -14.89
C TRP A 108 6.83 -12.09 -16.09
N LEU A 109 7.34 -12.26 -17.31
CA LEU A 109 6.57 -12.06 -18.55
C LEU A 109 5.53 -13.16 -18.79
N LEU A 110 5.84 -14.39 -18.37
CA LEU A 110 4.94 -15.54 -18.46
C LEU A 110 3.94 -15.61 -17.31
N CYS A 111 4.16 -14.86 -16.22
CA CYS A 111 3.26 -14.79 -15.08
C CYS A 111 1.95 -14.08 -15.49
N PRO A 112 0.80 -14.78 -15.55
CA PRO A 112 -0.44 -14.18 -16.01
C PRO A 112 -0.96 -13.11 -15.03
N VAL A 113 -0.73 -13.28 -13.73
CA VAL A 113 -0.97 -12.28 -12.69
C VAL A 113 0.07 -12.43 -11.59
N PRO A 114 0.92 -11.41 -11.33
CA PRO A 114 1.84 -11.47 -10.21
C PRO A 114 1.08 -11.45 -8.89
N SER A 115 1.29 -12.48 -8.07
CA SER A 115 0.71 -12.59 -6.73
C SER A 115 1.55 -11.81 -5.72
N ALA A 116 0.89 -11.05 -4.85
CA ALA A 116 1.55 -10.32 -3.78
C ALA A 116 0.70 -10.28 -2.52
N SER A 117 1.38 -10.33 -1.38
CA SER A 117 0.76 -10.28 -0.06
C SER A 117 0.84 -8.88 0.53
N PHE A 118 -0.28 -8.43 1.10
CA PHE A 118 -0.35 -7.19 1.87
C PHE A 118 -0.16 -7.51 3.34
N LYS A 119 1.00 -7.17 3.89
CA LYS A 119 1.21 -7.28 5.33
C LYS A 119 0.77 -5.97 5.99
N LYS A 120 -0.46 -5.93 6.52
CA LYS A 120 -0.95 -4.81 7.35
C LYS A 120 0.00 -4.60 8.54
N MET A 121 0.44 -3.37 8.74
CA MET A 121 1.33 -2.98 9.83
C MET A 121 0.65 -2.01 10.80
N LEU A 122 -0.18 -1.11 10.27
CA LEU A 122 -0.96 -0.15 11.05
C LEU A 122 -2.39 -0.14 10.54
N LEU A 123 -3.35 -0.16 11.47
CA LEU A 123 -4.76 0.03 11.22
C LEU A 123 -5.15 1.44 11.66
N LEU A 124 -6.05 2.06 10.89
CA LEU A 124 -6.50 3.44 11.08
C LEU A 124 -8.03 3.44 11.01
N ASP A 125 -8.65 4.15 11.95
CA ASP A 125 -10.10 4.27 12.03
C ASP A 125 -10.63 5.32 11.04
N GLU A 126 -9.85 6.36 10.77
CA GLU A 126 -10.22 7.47 9.88
C GLU A 126 -9.27 7.58 8.68
N GLU A 127 -9.73 8.27 7.64
CA GLU A 127 -8.92 8.56 6.44
C GLU A 127 -7.78 9.53 6.79
N PRO A 128 -6.50 9.10 6.69
CA PRO A 128 -5.40 10.00 6.93
C PRO A 128 -5.17 10.90 5.72
N SER A 129 -4.81 12.16 5.97
CA SER A 129 -4.24 13.00 4.91
C SER A 129 -2.91 12.42 4.41
N SER A 130 -2.50 12.73 3.16
CA SER A 130 -1.28 12.17 2.56
C SER A 130 -0.01 12.48 3.37
N TRP A 131 0.10 13.68 3.93
CA TRP A 131 1.25 14.06 4.75
C TRP A 131 1.27 13.28 6.07
N TYR A 132 0.11 13.15 6.72
CA TYR A 132 -0.02 12.42 7.99
C TYR A 132 0.25 10.92 7.81
N ALA A 133 -0.26 10.34 6.72
CA ALA A 133 0.03 8.95 6.37
C ALA A 133 1.53 8.70 6.13
N THR A 134 2.23 9.68 5.54
CA THR A 134 3.69 9.61 5.34
C THR A 134 4.43 9.69 6.68
N ASP A 135 4.01 10.56 7.58
CA ASP A 135 4.60 10.67 8.91
C ASP A 135 4.41 9.37 9.72
N LEU A 136 3.22 8.79 9.70
CA LEU A 136 2.93 7.48 10.30
C LEU A 136 3.84 6.38 9.74
N LEU A 137 4.04 6.34 8.41
CA LEU A 137 4.97 5.38 7.81
C LEU A 137 6.39 5.60 8.33
N VAL A 138 6.88 6.84 8.32
CA VAL A 138 8.22 7.16 8.83
C VAL A 138 8.36 6.71 10.28
N GLN A 139 7.34 6.93 11.11
CA GLN A 139 7.32 6.44 12.50
C GLN A 139 7.42 4.91 12.60
N LEU A 140 6.70 4.17 11.76
CA LEU A 140 6.78 2.70 11.70
C LEU A 140 8.16 2.18 11.28
N LEU A 141 8.93 2.98 10.53
CA LEU A 141 10.26 2.62 10.03
C LEU A 141 11.39 3.01 11.00
N GLN A 142 11.11 3.79 12.05
CA GLN A 142 12.10 4.19 13.06
C GLN A 142 12.85 3.03 13.75
N PRO A 143 12.28 1.82 13.97
CA PRO A 143 13.03 0.70 14.55
C PRO A 143 14.22 0.24 13.71
N PHE A 144 14.29 0.61 12.42
CA PHE A 144 15.38 0.23 11.52
C PHE A 144 16.52 1.27 11.44
N GLY A 145 16.40 2.41 12.13
CA GLY A 145 17.34 3.52 12.06
C GLY A 145 18.07 3.85 13.38
N GLY A 146 17.96 3.00 14.39
CA GLY A 146 18.54 3.26 15.71
C GLY A 146 18.86 1.99 16.47
N ASN A 147 20.05 1.45 16.24
CA ASN A 147 20.84 0.69 17.21
C ASN A 147 22.28 0.58 16.70
N GLU A 148 23.00 1.70 16.77
CA GLU A 148 24.44 1.71 16.95
C GLU A 148 24.76 2.72 18.06
N SER A 149 24.87 2.21 19.29
CA SER A 149 25.69 2.76 20.37
C SER A 149 25.75 1.78 21.53
#